data_AF-A0A1Q7USE4-F1
#
_entry.id   AF-A0A1Q7USE4-F1
#
_cell.length_a   1.000
_cell.length_b   1.000
_cell.length_c   1.000
_cell.angle_alpha   90.00
_cell.angle_beta   90.00
_cell.angle_gamma   90.00
#
_symmetry.space_group_name_H-M   'P 1'
#
loop_
_entity.id
_entity.type
_entity.pdbx_description
1 polymer ?
#
loop_
_entity_poly.entity_id
_entity_poly.type
_entity_poly.pdbx_seq_one_letter_code
_entity_poly.pdbx_strand_id
1 'polypeptide(L)'
;MRNNPFPNDPINIQSTDIIPPLPDLPPKPVQQAPQPVAENTSYTEKADEGENILLQPELPGTTLAYVFGKVNDFLQWFVIVLEIALFLRFLFKLIGASPENIFASFLYALTTVILLPFSNLVTNPSLHADQAFEWTTLIAMGIYALIFWLIRRLVRISITPPKPEE
;
A
#
# COMPACT_ATOMS: atom_id res chain seq x y z
N MET A 1 58.76 5.26 1.70
CA MET A 1 57.35 4.92 1.42
C MET A 1 56.54 6.18 1.75
N ARG A 2 55.80 6.85 0.87
CA ARG A 2 55.12 6.42 -0.37
C ARG A 2 55.47 7.36 -1.54
N ASN A 3 55.65 6.74 -2.70
CA ASN A 3 55.70 7.39 -4.00
C ASN A 3 54.28 7.85 -4.34
N ASN A 4 54.13 9.08 -4.83
CA ASN A 4 52.89 9.56 -5.42
C ASN A 4 52.90 9.11 -6.90
N PRO A 5 52.06 8.15 -7.34
CA PRO A 5 52.27 7.49 -8.63
C PRO A 5 51.55 8.16 -9.81
N PHE A 6 50.94 9.33 -9.64
CA PHE A 6 50.14 9.96 -10.70
C PHE A 6 50.54 11.43 -10.93
N PRO A 7 51.03 11.77 -12.14
CA PRO A 7 51.18 13.14 -12.61
C PRO A 7 49.81 13.83 -12.83
N ASN A 8 49.77 15.16 -12.67
CA ASN A 8 48.60 15.97 -13.00
C ASN A 8 48.52 16.17 -14.52
N ASP A 9 47.70 15.37 -15.23
CA ASP A 9 47.43 15.57 -16.65
C ASP A 9 46.18 16.44 -16.86
N PRO A 10 46.22 17.46 -17.74
CA PRO A 10 45.04 18.25 -18.08
C PRO A 10 44.07 17.42 -18.93
N ILE A 11 42.78 17.52 -18.62
CA ILE A 11 41.69 16.88 -19.37
C ILE A 11 41.69 17.39 -20.82
N ASN A 12 42.13 16.56 -21.76
CA ASN A 12 41.97 16.81 -23.19
C ASN A 12 40.61 16.27 -23.65
N ILE A 13 39.71 17.18 -24.01
CA ILE A 13 38.37 16.89 -24.52
C ILE A 13 38.50 16.70 -26.04
N GLN A 14 38.69 15.46 -26.49
CA GLN A 14 38.62 15.14 -27.92
C GLN A 14 37.27 14.48 -28.21
N SER A 15 36.35 15.26 -28.77
CA SER A 15 35.06 14.80 -29.28
C SER A 15 35.29 13.86 -30.48
N THR A 16 34.97 12.58 -30.31
CA THR A 16 34.88 11.65 -31.45
C THR A 16 33.42 11.59 -31.89
N ASP A 17 32.99 12.59 -32.66
CA ASP A 17 31.76 12.54 -33.45
C ASP A 17 32.03 11.69 -34.71
N ILE A 18 31.49 10.47 -34.75
CA ILE A 18 31.29 9.75 -36.02
C ILE A 18 29.79 9.54 -36.18
N ILE A 19 29.14 10.49 -36.85
CA ILE A 19 27.77 10.38 -37.36
C ILE A 19 27.88 9.82 -38.79
N PRO A 20 27.23 8.70 -39.15
CA PRO A 20 27.18 8.26 -40.54
C PRO A 20 26.33 9.23 -41.39
N PRO A 21 26.67 9.47 -42.68
CA PRO A 21 25.90 10.37 -43.53
C PRO A 21 24.48 9.82 -43.81
N LEU A 22 23.49 10.71 -43.82
CA LEU A 22 22.09 10.40 -44.08
C LEU A 22 21.88 10.02 -45.57
N PRO A 23 21.05 9.03 -45.93
CA PRO A 23 20.77 8.69 -47.32
C PRO A 23 20.01 9.80 -48.05
N ASP A 24 20.40 10.10 -49.29
CA ASP A 24 19.71 11.07 -50.15
C ASP A 24 18.28 10.59 -50.50
N LEU A 25 17.28 11.39 -50.16
CA LEU A 25 15.90 11.15 -50.58
C LEU A 25 15.70 11.60 -52.04
N PRO A 26 15.10 10.79 -52.92
CA PRO A 26 14.88 11.18 -54.31
C PRO A 26 13.83 12.31 -54.45
N PRO A 27 13.95 13.17 -55.48
CA PRO A 27 13.04 14.29 -55.70
C PRO A 27 11.65 13.80 -56.16
N LYS A 28 10.59 14.48 -55.75
CA LYS A 28 9.20 14.22 -56.17
C LYS A 28 8.75 15.22 -57.24
N PRO A 29 8.44 14.77 -58.47
CA PRO A 29 7.57 15.56 -59.37
C PRO A 29 6.59 14.68 -60.20
N VAL A 30 5.27 14.75 -59.97
CA VAL A 30 4.18 15.51 -60.66
C VAL A 30 3.29 14.58 -61.51
N GLN A 31 1.97 14.75 -61.39
CA GLN A 31 0.86 13.94 -61.89
C GLN A 31 0.74 13.76 -63.42
N GLN A 32 0.20 12.60 -63.83
CA GLN A 32 -0.43 12.37 -65.15
C GLN A 32 -1.74 11.57 -64.96
N ALA A 33 -2.84 12.03 -65.58
CA ALA A 33 -4.20 11.45 -65.56
C ALA A 33 -4.46 10.52 -66.79
N PRO A 34 -5.66 9.94 -66.99
CA PRO A 34 -6.39 8.90 -66.23
C PRO A 34 -6.66 7.59 -67.06
N GLN A 35 -7.18 6.51 -66.40
CA GLN A 35 -8.11 5.43 -66.86
C GLN A 35 -7.68 3.95 -66.56
N PRO A 36 -8.59 2.93 -66.54
CA PRO A 36 -9.71 2.73 -65.60
C PRO A 36 -9.84 1.25 -65.12
N VAL A 37 -10.14 0.95 -63.84
CA VAL A 37 -10.85 -0.32 -63.51
C VAL A 37 -11.75 -0.15 -62.27
N ALA A 38 -13.06 -0.33 -62.51
CA ALA A 38 -14.23 -0.62 -61.67
C ALA A 38 -14.03 -0.77 -60.14
N GLU A 39 -14.65 0.07 -59.31
CA GLU A 39 -16.05 0.02 -58.86
C GLU A 39 -16.31 -1.01 -57.75
N ASN A 40 -16.32 -0.52 -56.50
CA ASN A 40 -17.31 -0.86 -55.49
C ASN A 40 -17.28 0.16 -54.33
N THR A 41 -18.14 1.15 -54.54
CA THR A 41 -18.86 2.02 -53.62
C THR A 41 -18.83 1.63 -52.13
N SER A 42 -18.41 2.55 -51.27
CA SER A 42 -19.24 3.18 -50.21
C SER A 42 -18.38 4.07 -49.29
N TYR A 43 -18.10 5.30 -49.71
CA TYR A 43 -17.79 6.38 -48.78
C TYR A 43 -18.94 7.37 -48.81
N THR A 44 -19.85 7.24 -47.85
CA THR A 44 -20.74 8.35 -47.51
C THR A 44 -19.98 9.22 -46.53
N GLU A 45 -19.38 10.27 -47.08
CA GLU A 45 -18.97 11.44 -46.31
C GLU A 45 -20.24 12.17 -45.86
N LYS A 46 -20.49 12.17 -44.55
CA LYS A 46 -21.20 13.24 -43.88
C LYS A 46 -20.33 13.74 -42.75
N ALA A 47 -19.74 14.92 -42.99
CA ALA A 47 -19.21 15.74 -41.94
C ALA A 47 -20.35 16.23 -41.03
N ASP A 48 -20.00 16.34 -39.75
CA ASP A 48 -20.55 17.28 -38.78
C ASP A 48 -21.98 17.04 -38.29
N GLU A 49 -22.10 16.23 -37.24
CA GLU A 49 -22.88 16.65 -36.07
C GLU A 49 -22.09 16.26 -34.83
N GLY A 50 -21.81 17.25 -33.98
CA GLY A 50 -20.94 17.14 -32.83
C GLY A 50 -21.36 16.06 -31.84
N GLU A 51 -20.75 14.89 -31.98
CA GLU A 51 -20.70 13.90 -30.90
C GLU A 51 -19.70 14.42 -29.87
N ASN A 52 -20.23 15.28 -29.00
CA ASN A 52 -19.74 15.66 -27.69
C ASN A 52 -18.39 15.01 -27.35
N ILE A 53 -17.30 15.73 -27.64
CA ILE A 53 -16.09 15.64 -26.84
C ILE A 53 -16.46 16.20 -25.46
N LEU A 54 -17.23 15.44 -24.69
CA LEU A 54 -17.03 15.45 -23.26
C LEU A 54 -15.92 14.46 -23.00
N LEU A 55 -14.71 15.00 -22.92
CA LEU A 55 -13.83 14.61 -21.84
C LEU A 55 -14.57 14.94 -20.54
N GLN A 56 -15.54 14.10 -20.18
CA GLN A 56 -15.94 13.97 -18.80
C GLN A 56 -14.67 13.41 -18.15
N PRO A 57 -14.00 14.15 -17.24
CA PRO A 57 -13.27 13.42 -16.22
C PRO A 57 -14.36 12.56 -15.59
N GLU A 58 -14.40 11.28 -15.95
CA GLU A 58 -15.07 10.23 -15.21
C GLU A 58 -14.51 10.36 -13.80
N LEU A 59 -15.14 11.21 -12.98
CA LEU A 59 -14.83 11.36 -11.57
C LEU A 59 -14.87 9.92 -11.07
N PRO A 60 -13.77 9.38 -10.52
CA PRO A 60 -13.75 8.00 -10.09
C PRO A 60 -14.69 7.88 -8.88
N GLY A 61 -15.98 7.66 -9.17
CA GLY A 61 -17.06 7.32 -8.26
C GLY A 61 -16.88 5.93 -7.63
N THR A 62 -15.68 5.38 -7.78
CA THR A 62 -15.22 4.05 -7.38
C THR A 62 -14.00 4.15 -6.44
N THR A 63 -13.84 5.25 -5.71
CA THR A 63 -12.75 5.36 -4.71
C THR A 63 -13.14 4.77 -3.35
N LEU A 64 -14.42 4.83 -2.98
CA LEU A 64 -14.87 4.47 -1.63
C LEU A 64 -14.75 2.97 -1.33
N ALA A 65 -15.17 2.10 -2.25
CA ALA A 65 -15.10 0.65 -2.06
C ALA A 65 -13.64 0.16 -1.85
N TYR A 66 -12.69 0.74 -2.57
CA TYR A 66 -11.26 0.44 -2.40
C TYR A 66 -10.74 0.90 -1.04
N VAL A 67 -11.07 2.12 -0.61
CA VAL A 67 -10.66 2.66 0.70
C VAL A 67 -11.22 1.80 1.83
N PHE A 68 -12.49 1.39 1.77
CA PHE A 68 -13.08 0.57 2.82
C PHE A 68 -12.50 -0.85 2.89
N GLY A 69 -12.17 -1.46 1.74
CA GLY A 69 -11.43 -2.73 1.69
C GLY A 69 -10.06 -2.59 2.37
N LYS A 70 -9.33 -1.51 2.04
CA LYS A 70 -8.02 -1.22 2.64
C LYS A 70 -8.09 -1.02 4.15
N VAL A 71 -9.12 -0.32 4.65
CA VAL A 71 -9.35 -0.13 6.08
C VAL A 71 -9.59 -1.47 6.78
N ASN A 72 -10.43 -2.34 6.21
CA ASN A 72 -10.70 -3.66 6.79
C ASN A 72 -9.44 -4.53 6.91
N ASP A 73 -8.54 -4.46 5.93
CA ASP A 73 -7.27 -5.20 5.94
C ASP A 73 -6.29 -4.63 6.96
N PHE A 74 -6.20 -3.30 7.04
CA PHE A 74 -5.40 -2.62 8.07
C PHE A 74 -5.89 -2.98 9.47
N LEU A 75 -7.21 -2.96 9.70
CA LEU A 75 -7.81 -3.26 10.99
C LEU A 75 -7.52 -4.71 11.41
N GLN A 76 -7.49 -5.65 10.45
CA GLN A 76 -7.11 -7.03 10.70
C GLN A 76 -5.64 -7.19 11.09
N TRP A 77 -4.72 -6.56 10.34
CA TRP A 77 -3.31 -6.63 10.67
C TRP A 77 -3.00 -5.97 12.02
N PHE A 78 -3.65 -4.85 12.30
CA PHE A 78 -3.50 -4.15 13.57
C PHE A 78 -3.92 -5.03 14.76
N VAL A 79 -5.11 -5.65 14.73
CA VAL A 79 -5.54 -6.51 15.84
C VAL A 79 -4.62 -7.71 16.02
N ILE A 80 -4.10 -8.31 14.95
CA ILE A 80 -3.14 -9.43 15.07
C ILE A 80 -1.87 -8.98 15.80
N VAL A 81 -1.28 -7.84 15.41
CA VAL A 81 -0.06 -7.32 16.06
C VAL A 81 -0.33 -6.97 17.53
N LEU A 82 -1.48 -6.34 17.80
CA LEU A 82 -1.93 -6.00 19.15
C LEU A 82 -2.04 -7.26 20.03
N GLU A 83 -2.75 -8.28 19.55
CA GLU A 83 -2.97 -9.54 20.26
C GLU A 83 -1.66 -10.29 20.50
N ILE A 84 -0.75 -10.33 19.52
CA ILE A 84 0.57 -10.94 19.69
C ILE A 84 1.38 -10.21 20.76
N ALA A 85 1.37 -8.87 20.77
CA ALA A 85 2.09 -8.10 21.78
C ALA A 85 1.54 -8.36 23.20
N LEU A 86 0.21 -8.39 23.36
CA LEU A 86 -0.43 -8.69 24.64
C LEU A 86 -0.21 -10.15 25.08
N PHE A 87 -0.27 -11.09 24.14
CA PHE A 87 0.01 -12.50 24.40
C PHE A 87 1.46 -12.71 24.85
N LEU A 88 2.42 -12.10 24.16
CA LEU A 88 3.83 -12.15 24.55
C LEU A 88 4.03 -11.54 25.94
N ARG A 89 3.38 -10.41 26.24
CA ARG A 89 3.43 -9.81 27.58
C ARG A 89 2.90 -10.78 28.64
N PHE A 90 1.72 -11.35 28.41
CA PHE A 90 1.12 -12.33 29.31
C PHE A 90 2.06 -13.51 29.54
N LEU A 91 2.64 -14.08 28.48
CA LEU A 91 3.56 -15.20 28.58
C LEU A 91 4.82 -14.83 29.35
N PHE A 92 5.40 -13.66 29.07
CA PHE A 92 6.60 -13.15 29.75
C PHE A 92 6.34 -12.96 31.24
N LYS A 93 5.20 -12.39 31.63
CA LYS A 93 4.80 -12.28 33.03
C LYS A 93 4.50 -13.62 33.66
N LEU A 94 3.94 -14.56 32.92
CA LEU A 94 3.65 -15.90 33.42
C LEU A 94 4.91 -16.72 33.71
N ILE A 95 5.96 -16.56 32.90
CA ILE A 95 7.25 -17.26 33.09
C ILE A 95 8.26 -16.47 33.95
N GLY A 96 7.92 -15.25 34.37
CA GLY A 96 8.80 -14.40 35.18
C GLY A 96 9.97 -13.79 34.40
N ALA A 97 9.75 -13.39 33.14
CA ALA A 97 10.77 -12.76 32.33
C ALA A 97 11.22 -11.43 32.97
N SER A 98 12.54 -11.31 33.16
CA SER A 98 13.16 -10.20 33.90
C SER A 98 12.92 -8.84 33.24
N PRO A 99 12.49 -7.82 34.02
CA PRO A 99 12.36 -6.45 33.52
C PRO A 99 13.71 -5.79 33.21
N GLU A 100 14.84 -6.35 33.65
CA GLU A 100 16.18 -5.83 33.30
C GLU A 100 16.57 -6.16 31.86
N ASN A 101 15.89 -7.11 31.21
CA ASN A 101 16.09 -7.41 29.80
C ASN A 101 15.48 -6.29 28.93
N ILE A 102 16.26 -5.75 27.99
CA ILE A 102 15.87 -4.62 27.13
C ILE A 102 14.60 -4.95 26.32
N PHE A 103 14.46 -6.18 25.81
CA PHE A 103 13.30 -6.56 25.02
C PHE A 103 12.05 -6.73 25.89
N ALA A 104 12.18 -7.41 27.04
CA ALA A 104 11.06 -7.58 27.97
C ALA A 104 10.57 -6.23 28.53
N SER A 105 11.48 -5.36 28.97
CA SER A 105 11.14 -4.01 29.44
C SER A 105 10.45 -3.17 28.35
N PHE A 106 10.97 -3.18 27.12
CA PHE A 106 10.33 -2.52 25.99
C PHE A 106 8.89 -3.02 25.80
N LEU A 107 8.70 -4.34 25.76
CA LEU A 107 7.38 -4.93 25.58
C LEU A 107 6.43 -4.56 26.72
N TYR A 108 6.90 -4.60 27.97
CA TYR A 108 6.13 -4.19 29.14
C TYR A 108 5.73 -2.72 29.07
N ALA A 109 6.65 -1.82 28.69
CA ALA A 109 6.35 -0.39 28.56
C ALA A 109 5.31 -0.13 27.46
N LEU A 110 5.51 -0.72 26.28
CA LEU A 110 4.60 -0.59 25.13
C LEU A 110 3.18 -1.06 25.48
N THR A 111 3.07 -2.24 26.08
CA THR A 111 1.78 -2.85 26.41
C THR A 111 1.11 -2.23 27.63
N THR A 112 1.84 -1.56 28.51
CA THR A 112 1.25 -0.88 29.68
C THR A 112 0.30 0.24 29.24
N VAL A 113 0.66 1.02 28.22
CA VAL A 113 -0.21 2.08 27.68
C VAL A 113 -1.51 1.49 27.11
N ILE A 114 -1.40 0.36 26.42
CA ILE A 114 -2.53 -0.37 25.86
C ILE A 114 -3.45 -0.86 26.98
N LEU A 115 -2.90 -1.34 28.10
CA LEU A 115 -3.69 -1.86 29.22
C LEU A 115 -4.31 -0.78 30.12
N LEU A 116 -3.98 0.51 29.95
CA LEU A 116 -4.47 1.60 30.81
C LEU A 116 -5.99 1.60 31.04
N PRO A 117 -6.86 1.39 30.02
CA PRO A 117 -8.31 1.38 30.22
C PRO A 117 -8.81 0.25 31.14
N PHE A 118 -8.02 -0.82 31.30
CA PHE A 118 -8.33 -1.97 32.15
C PHE A 118 -7.50 -1.97 33.44
N SER A 119 -6.79 -0.88 33.73
CA SER A 119 -6.06 -0.76 34.98
C SER A 119 -7.01 -0.94 36.16
N ASN A 120 -6.59 -1.78 37.13
CA ASN A 120 -7.37 -2.13 38.32
C ASN A 120 -8.71 -2.86 38.05
N LEU A 121 -8.93 -3.40 36.83
CA LEU A 121 -10.14 -4.18 36.54
C LEU A 121 -10.20 -5.47 37.36
N VAL A 122 -9.08 -6.19 37.45
CA VAL A 122 -8.94 -7.42 38.23
C VAL A 122 -7.56 -7.44 38.88
N THR A 123 -7.48 -7.94 40.11
CA THR A 123 -6.19 -8.20 40.76
C THR A 123 -5.47 -9.36 40.07
N ASN A 124 -4.26 -9.11 39.56
CA ASN A 124 -3.43 -10.16 38.98
C ASN A 124 -2.69 -10.91 40.12
N PRO A 125 -2.87 -12.24 40.27
CA PRO A 125 -2.14 -13.02 41.25
C PRO A 125 -0.63 -13.00 40.97
N SER A 126 0.16 -12.64 41.98
CA SER A 126 1.62 -12.82 41.94
C SER A 126 1.96 -14.26 42.34
N LEU A 127 2.81 -14.91 41.56
CA LEU A 127 3.32 -16.25 41.82
C LEU A 127 4.70 -16.18 42.51
N HIS A 128 5.57 -15.30 42.00
CA HIS A 128 6.92 -15.00 42.52
C HIS A 128 7.32 -13.56 42.15
N ALA A 129 8.57 -13.17 42.46
CA ALA A 129 9.16 -11.93 41.94
C ALA A 129 9.09 -11.91 40.40
N ASP A 130 8.59 -10.81 39.84
CA ASP A 130 8.37 -10.59 38.40
C ASP A 130 7.44 -11.59 37.68
N GLN A 131 6.92 -12.60 38.39
CA GLN A 131 6.04 -13.63 37.87
C GLN A 131 4.60 -13.42 38.34
N ALA A 132 3.67 -13.27 37.40
CA ALA A 132 2.26 -13.08 37.70
C ALA A 132 1.36 -13.69 36.63
N PHE A 133 0.18 -14.14 37.04
CA PHE A 133 -0.90 -14.50 36.12
C PHE A 133 -1.72 -13.24 35.81
N GLU A 134 -1.51 -12.62 34.64
CA GLU A 134 -2.19 -11.36 34.30
C GLU A 134 -3.60 -11.57 33.72
N TRP A 135 -4.60 -11.74 34.58
CA TRP A 135 -6.02 -11.77 34.19
C TRP A 135 -6.43 -10.52 33.41
N THR A 136 -5.95 -9.35 33.85
CA THR A 136 -6.24 -8.08 33.17
C THR A 136 -5.83 -8.11 31.70
N THR A 137 -4.68 -8.72 31.39
CA THR A 137 -4.16 -8.82 30.02
C THR A 137 -5.00 -9.76 29.16
N LEU A 138 -5.40 -10.92 29.70
CA LEU A 138 -6.29 -11.86 29.00
C LEU A 138 -7.67 -11.25 28.71
N ILE A 139 -8.21 -10.49 29.67
CA ILE A 139 -9.49 -9.79 29.48
C ILE A 139 -9.35 -8.71 28.40
N ALA A 140 -8.26 -7.93 28.43
CA ALA A 140 -7.99 -6.92 27.41
C ALA A 140 -7.90 -7.52 26.00
N MET A 141 -7.21 -8.66 25.84
CA MET A 141 -7.17 -9.43 24.58
C MET A 141 -8.58 -9.79 24.10
N GLY A 142 -9.39 -10.39 24.97
CA GLY A 142 -10.77 -10.75 24.62
C GLY A 142 -11.61 -9.53 24.19
N ILE A 143 -11.52 -8.42 24.92
CA ILE A 143 -12.29 -7.21 24.63
C ILE A 143 -11.82 -6.55 23.33
N TYR A 144 -10.50 -6.43 23.11
CA TYR A 144 -9.99 -5.86 21.87
C TYR A 144 -10.33 -6.72 20.65
N ALA A 145 -10.15 -8.04 20.73
CA ALA A 145 -10.58 -8.94 19.67
C ALA A 145 -12.08 -8.76 19.32
N LEU A 146 -12.95 -8.64 20.32
CA LEU A 146 -14.38 -8.43 20.12
C LEU A 146 -14.70 -7.06 19.49
N ILE A 147 -14.09 -5.98 19.98
CA ILE A 147 -14.29 -4.63 19.44
C ILE A 147 -13.85 -4.56 17.98
N PHE A 148 -12.65 -5.07 17.67
CA PHE A 148 -12.12 -5.07 16.31
C PHE A 148 -12.97 -5.93 15.37
N TRP A 149 -13.41 -7.11 15.84
CA TRP A 149 -14.32 -7.97 15.08
C TRP A 149 -15.64 -7.26 14.76
N LEU A 150 -16.23 -6.56 15.74
CA LEU A 150 -17.47 -5.81 15.55
C LEU A 150 -17.29 -4.66 14.55
N ILE A 151 -16.22 -3.88 14.68
CA ILE A 151 -15.92 -2.78 13.74
C ILE A 151 -15.73 -3.32 12.32
N ARG A 152 -14.98 -4.41 12.14
CA ARG A 152 -14.82 -5.05 10.82
C ARG A 152 -16.14 -5.53 10.24
N ARG A 153 -17.04 -6.07 11.08
CA ARG A 153 -18.38 -6.48 10.66
C ARG A 153 -19.19 -5.30 10.13
N LEU A 154 -19.15 -4.16 10.82
CA LEU A 154 -19.84 -2.93 10.41
C LEU A 154 -19.28 -2.34 9.11
N VAL A 155 -17.95 -2.31 8.97
CA VAL A 155 -17.28 -1.86 7.73
C VAL A 155 -17.76 -2.70 6.55
N ARG A 156 -17.80 -4.03 6.67
CA ARG A 156 -18.25 -4.89 5.57
C ARG A 156 -19.72 -4.66 5.19
N ILE A 157 -20.60 -4.50 6.18
CA ILE A 157 -22.04 -4.27 5.91
C ILE A 157 -22.23 -2.96 5.13
N SER A 158 -21.46 -1.93 5.46
CA SER A 158 -21.57 -0.60 4.84
C SER A 158 -21.20 -0.56 3.34
N ILE A 159 -20.57 -1.61 2.79
CA ILE A 159 -20.06 -1.65 1.41
C ILE A 159 -20.93 -2.55 0.51
N THR A 160 -21.89 -3.29 1.06
CA THR A 160 -22.70 -4.25 0.26
C THR A 160 -23.79 -3.51 -0.52
N PRO A 161 -23.73 -3.45 -1.88
CA PRO A 161 -24.79 -2.83 -2.66
C PRO A 161 -26.09 -3.67 -2.57
N PRO A 162 -27.29 -3.04 -2.58
CA PRO A 162 -28.55 -3.77 -2.60
C PRO A 162 -28.63 -4.63 -3.87
N LYS A 163 -29.07 -5.88 -3.71
CA LYS A 163 -29.29 -6.79 -4.85
C LYS A 163 -30.49 -6.25 -5.66
N PRO A 164 -30.35 -5.96 -6.96
CA PRO A 164 -31.51 -5.62 -7.78
C PRO A 164 -32.44 -6.82 -7.84
N GLU A 165 -33.71 -6.60 -7.53
CA GLU A 165 -34.76 -7.60 -7.61
C GLU A 165 -35.04 -7.89 -9.10
N GLU A 166 -35.08 -9.17 -9.50
CA GLU A 166 -35.39 -9.63 -10.86
C GLU A 166 -36.90 -9.70 -11.11
#